data_AF-A0A9D6WRT2-F1
#
_entry.id   AF-A0A9D6WRT2-F1
#
_cell.length_a   1.000
_cell.length_b   1.000
_cell.length_c   1.000
_cell.angle_alpha   90.00
_cell.angle_beta   90.00
_cell.angle_gamma   90.00
#
_symmetry.space_group_name_H-M   'P 1'
#
loop_
_entity.id
_entity.type
_entity.pdbx_description
1 polymer ?
#
loop_
_entity_poly.entity_id
_entity_poly.type
_entity_poly.pdbx_seq_one_letter_code
_entity_poly.pdbx_strand_id
1 'polypeptide(L)'
;MLPDLPWDRFHFLGNTAARGAYMALLRHDARDAIADIASKMTYIELAADNAFTDQFMAALFLPHTDMTAFPSVQKVLAGENSE
;
A
#
# COMPACT_ATOMS: atom_id res chain seq x y z
N MET A 1 0.96 2.77 -8.68
CA MET A 1 -0.38 2.15 -8.62
C MET A 1 -0.83 2.11 -7.18
N LEU A 2 -2.07 2.50 -6.92
CA LEU A 2 -2.72 2.55 -5.61
C LEU A 2 -4.17 2.03 -5.81
N PRO A 3 -4.83 1.53 -4.76
CA PRO A 3 -6.25 1.18 -4.85
C PRO A 3 -7.09 2.42 -5.17
N ASP A 4 -8.22 2.22 -5.82
CA ASP A 4 -9.16 3.29 -6.14
C ASP A 4 -9.90 3.76 -4.89
N LEU A 5 -9.33 4.76 -4.22
CA LEU A 5 -9.82 5.35 -2.98
C LEU A 5 -9.69 6.87 -3.03
N PRO A 6 -10.46 7.60 -2.19
CA PRO A 6 -10.33 9.05 -2.06
C PRO A 6 -8.89 9.52 -1.72
N TRP A 7 -8.44 10.59 -2.37
CA TRP A 7 -7.07 11.11 -2.27
C TRP A 7 -6.67 11.55 -0.85
N ASP A 8 -7.62 12.02 -0.04
CA ASP A 8 -7.44 12.43 1.35
C ASP A 8 -7.01 11.29 2.28
N ARG A 9 -7.14 10.03 1.84
CA ARG A 9 -6.64 8.86 2.60
C ARG A 9 -5.16 8.59 2.39
N PHE A 10 -4.54 9.19 1.39
CA PHE A 10 -3.15 8.92 1.03
C PHE A 10 -2.20 10.00 1.56
N HIS A 11 -1.18 9.57 2.30
CA HIS A 11 -0.17 10.44 2.87
C HIS A 11 1.22 9.99 2.43
N PHE A 12 1.95 10.85 1.74
CA PHE A 12 3.33 10.58 1.36
C PHE A 12 4.27 10.89 2.52
N LEU A 13 4.99 9.87 3.01
CA LEU A 13 5.86 9.99 4.19
C LEU A 13 7.36 10.12 3.86
N GLY A 14 7.74 10.01 2.58
CA GLY A 14 9.14 9.99 2.15
C GLY A 14 9.91 8.77 2.67
N ASN A 15 11.20 8.95 2.98
CA ASN A 15 12.05 7.87 3.47
C ASN A 15 11.87 7.64 4.99
N THR A 16 10.86 6.84 5.34
CA THR A 16 10.56 6.50 6.73
C THR A 16 11.61 5.62 7.37
N ALA A 17 12.34 4.80 6.60
CA ALA A 17 13.42 3.96 7.12
C ALA A 17 14.58 4.81 7.69
N ALA A 18 15.05 5.80 6.92
CA ALA A 18 16.10 6.71 7.38
C ALA A 18 15.63 7.57 8.57
N ARG A 19 14.39 8.08 8.51
CA ARG A 19 13.79 8.85 9.61
C ARG A 19 13.67 8.01 10.88
N GLY A 20 13.22 6.76 10.76
CA GLY A 20 13.12 5.82 11.87
C GLY A 20 14.48 5.47 12.48
N ALA A 21 15.50 5.22 11.65
CA ALA A 21 16.87 4.98 12.10
C ALA A 21 17.44 6.19 12.86
N TYR A 22 17.21 7.40 12.35
CA TYR A 22 17.61 8.64 13.03
C TYR A 22 16.91 8.81 14.39
N MET A 23 15.61 8.52 14.46
CA MET A 23 14.86 8.55 15.73
C MET A 23 15.40 7.52 16.73
N ALA A 24 15.62 6.29 16.30
CA ALA A 24 16.21 5.23 17.13
C ALA A 24 17.61 5.61 17.61
N LEU A 25 18.41 6.31 16.79
CA LEU A 25 19.75 6.76 17.20
C LEU A 25 19.66 7.74 18.37
N LEU A 26 18.77 8.74 18.29
CA LEU A 26 18.71 9.83 19.26
C LEU A 26 17.88 9.53 20.51
N ARG A 27 16.95 8.58 20.45
CA ARG A 27 15.94 8.38 21.49
C ARG A 27 15.87 6.93 21.94
N HIS A 28 15.99 6.70 23.25
CA HIS A 28 15.88 5.36 23.83
C HIS A 28 14.45 4.82 23.77
N ASP A 29 13.47 5.65 24.14
CA ASP A 29 12.05 5.28 24.11
C ASP A 29 11.55 4.91 22.70
N ALA A 30 12.12 5.54 21.67
CA ALA A 30 11.86 5.16 20.28
C ALA A 30 12.36 3.73 19.97
N ARG A 31 13.49 3.29 20.55
CA ARG A 31 13.98 1.91 20.37
C ARG A 31 13.07 0.90 21.04
N ASP A 32 12.61 1.20 22.26
CA ASP A 32 11.69 0.33 22.99
C ASP A 32 10.37 0.17 22.23
N ALA A 33 9.83 1.27 21.68
CA ALA A 33 8.65 1.23 20.84
C ALA A 33 8.85 0.42 19.54
N ILE A 34 10.01 0.56 18.88
CA ILE A 34 10.34 -0.23 17.69
C ILE A 34 10.38 -1.73 18.02
N ALA A 35 10.98 -2.11 19.16
CA ALA A 35 11.06 -3.50 19.59
C ALA A 35 9.66 -4.09 19.89
N ASP A 36 8.80 -3.33 20.59
CA ASP A 36 7.42 -3.75 20.85
C ASP A 36 6.62 -3.92 19.55
N ILE A 37 6.72 -2.97 18.61
CA ILE A 37 6.07 -3.07 17.30
C ILE A 37 6.56 -4.31 16.55
N ALA A 38 7.88 -4.53 16.48
CA ALA A 38 8.46 -5.68 15.80
C ALA A 38 7.96 -7.00 16.40
N SER A 39 7.79 -7.08 17.72
CA SER A 39 7.26 -8.28 18.41
C SER A 39 5.81 -8.61 18.04
N LYS A 40 5.05 -7.61 17.59
CA LYS A 40 3.63 -7.74 17.21
C LYS A 40 3.43 -7.98 15.70
N MET A 41 4.48 -7.86 14.90
CA MET A 41 4.39 -8.08 13.46
C MET A 41 4.27 -9.57 13.15
N THR A 42 3.27 -9.92 12.33
CA THR A 42 3.12 -11.28 11.78
C THR A 42 3.55 -11.26 10.32
N TYR A 43 4.50 -12.13 9.97
CA TYR A 43 4.91 -12.33 8.59
C TYR A 43 3.88 -13.22 7.87
N ILE A 44 3.47 -12.81 6.67
CA ILE A 44 2.58 -13.57 5.79
C ILE A 44 3.39 -13.92 4.53
N GLU A 45 3.54 -15.22 4.25
CA GLU A 45 4.26 -15.72 3.09
C GLU A 45 3.36 -15.72 1.85
N LEU A 46 3.63 -14.80 0.92
CA LEU A 46 2.79 -14.62 -0.29
C LEU A 46 3.23 -15.53 -1.45
N ALA A 47 4.49 -15.94 -1.52
CA ALA A 47 4.99 -16.71 -2.65
C ALA A 47 4.43 -18.14 -2.70
N ALA A 48 3.97 -18.66 -1.57
CA ALA A 48 3.32 -19.97 -1.46
C ALA A 48 1.81 -19.92 -1.68
N ASP A 49 1.22 -18.73 -1.85
CA ASP A 49 -0.22 -18.54 -1.99
C ASP A 49 -0.62 -18.36 -3.47
N ASN A 50 -1.41 -19.29 -3.99
CA ASN A 50 -1.95 -19.21 -5.35
C ASN A 50 -2.85 -17.98 -5.53
N ALA A 51 -3.59 -17.57 -4.48
CA ALA A 51 -4.45 -16.40 -4.56
C ALA A 51 -3.66 -15.12 -4.81
N PHE A 52 -2.47 -14.99 -4.21
CA PHE A 52 -1.58 -13.86 -4.48
C PHE A 52 -1.10 -13.88 -5.94
N THR A 53 -0.72 -15.06 -6.45
CA THR A 53 -0.28 -15.21 -7.85
C THR A 53 -1.36 -14.79 -8.84
N ASP A 54 -2.61 -15.19 -8.59
CA ASP A 54 -3.77 -14.80 -9.41
C ASP A 54 -4.00 -13.28 -9.38
N GLN A 55 -3.97 -12.66 -8.20
CA GLN A 55 -4.11 -11.20 -8.06
C GLN A 55 -2.96 -10.45 -8.71
N PHE A 56 -1.73 -10.94 -8.60
CA PHE A 56 -0.57 -10.36 -9.25
C PHE A 56 -0.72 -10.36 -10.77
N MET A 57 -1.13 -11.49 -11.36
CA MET A 57 -1.38 -11.59 -12.80
C MET A 57 -2.50 -10.65 -13.26
N ALA A 58 -3.56 -10.51 -12.48
CA ALA A 58 -4.65 -9.58 -12.78
C ALA A 58 -4.18 -8.10 -12.75
N ALA A 59 -3.23 -7.77 -11.88
CA ALA A 59 -2.65 -6.44 -11.77
C ALA A 59 -1.64 -6.07 -12.86
N LEU A 60 -1.27 -7.00 -13.76
CA LEU A 60 -0.39 -6.71 -14.89
C LEU A 60 -1.08 -5.95 -16.04
N PHE A 61 -2.41 -5.90 -16.05
CA PHE A 61 -3.20 -5.12 -17.00
C PHE A 61 -3.55 -3.76 -16.41
N LEU A 62 -3.68 -2.73 -17.26
CA LEU A 62 -4.01 -1.37 -16.81
C LEU A 62 -5.49 -1.04 -17.03
N PRO A 63 -6.19 -0.50 -16.02
CA PRO A 63 -5.76 -0.31 -14.63
C PRO A 63 -5.68 -1.63 -13.83
N HIS A 64 -6.43 -2.66 -14.23
CA HIS A 64 -6.46 -4.02 -13.69
C HIS A 64 -7.30 -4.90 -14.64
N THR A 65 -7.18 -6.24 -14.58
CA THR A 65 -8.08 -7.14 -15.35
C THR A 65 -9.55 -6.99 -14.93
N ASP A 66 -9.80 -6.88 -13.63
CA ASP A 66 -11.12 -6.58 -13.09
C ASP A 66 -11.31 -5.05 -12.95
N MET A 67 -12.12 -4.49 -13.85
CA MET A 67 -12.42 -3.06 -13.88
C MET A 67 -13.34 -2.60 -12.74
N THR A 68 -14.06 -3.51 -12.08
CA THR A 68 -14.94 -3.15 -10.95
C THR A 68 -14.16 -2.67 -9.73
N ALA A 69 -12.88 -3.01 -9.65
CA ALA A 69 -11.95 -2.50 -8.63
C ALA A 69 -11.49 -1.05 -8.87
N PHE A 70 -11.74 -0.47 -10.06
CA PHE A 70 -11.36 0.89 -10.44
C PHE A 70 -12.55 1.69 -11.01
N PRO A 71 -13.62 1.90 -10.21
CA PRO A 71 -14.81 2.64 -10.64
C PRO A 71 -14.51 4.08 -11.10
N SER A 72 -13.52 4.78 -10.53
CA SER A 72 -13.15 6.13 -10.96
C SER A 72 -12.57 6.14 -12.38
N VAL A 73 -11.75 5.14 -12.71
CA VAL A 73 -11.18 4.99 -14.06
C VAL A 73 -12.27 4.61 -15.07
N GLN A 74 -13.21 3.74 -14.70
CA GLN A 74 -14.35 3.42 -15.54
C GLN A 74 -15.15 4.67 -15.93
N LYS A 75 -15.41 5.57 -14.98
CA LYS A 75 -16.12 6.84 -15.24
C LYS A 75 -15.37 7.74 -16.23
N VAL A 76 -14.05 7.88 -16.05
CA VAL A 76 -13.20 8.65 -16.98
C VAL A 76 -13.23 8.05 -18.38
N LEU A 77 -13.14 6.72 -18.51
CA LEU A 77 -13.20 6.04 -19.81
C LEU A 77 -14.59 6.11 -20.47
N ALA A 78 -15.66 6.18 -19.67
CA ALA A 78 -17.03 6.34 -20.16
C ALA A 78 -17.33 7.77 -20.65
N GLY A 79 -16.40 8.71 -20.51
CA GLY A 79 -16.59 10.12 -20.89
C GLY A 79 -17.44 10.92 -19.90
N GLU A 80 -17.72 10.35 -18.72
CA GLU A 80 -18.36 11.05 -17.60
C GLU A 80 -17.30 11.85 -16.85
N ASN A 81 -16.78 12.90 -17.49
CA ASN A 81 -15.96 13.88 -16.80
C ASN A 81 -16.82 14.52 -15.70
N SER A 82 -16.53 14.15 -14.46
CA SER A 82 -17.04 14.83 -13.29
C SER A 82 -16.33 16.18 -13.23
N GLU A 83 -17.05 17.26 -13.50
CA GLU A 83 -16.62 18.62 -13.11
C GLU A 83 -16.38 18.71 -11.59
#